data_AF-A0A2R4BNY3-F1
#
_entry.id   AF-A0A2R4BNY3-F1
#
_cell.length_a   1.000
_cell.length_b   1.000
_cell.length_c   1.000
_cell.angle_alpha   90.00
_cell.angle_beta   90.00
_cell.angle_gamma   90.00
#
_symmetry.space_group_name_H-M   'P 1'
#
loop_
_entity.id
_entity.type
_entity.pdbx_description
1 polymer ?
#
loop_
_entity_poly.entity_id
_entity_poly.type
_entity_poly.pdbx_seq_one_letter_code
_entity_poly.pdbx_strand_id
1 'polypeptide(L)'
;MSLSLSRSGHTSPLGKLTAELPKIRVPEDTKDGLDRAARNAGMSTSEYLRELVMLHVHGHEYVASLYAHRLALVAGAGKESGGQGE
;
A
#
# COMPACT_ATOMS: atom_id res chain seq x y z
N MET A 1 -6.82 -25.06 17.12
CA MET A 1 -5.70 -24.75 16.21
C MET A 1 -6.01 -23.41 15.55
N SER A 2 -5.39 -22.32 16.01
CA SER A 2 -5.53 -21.01 15.37
C SER A 2 -4.60 -20.95 14.17
N LEU A 3 -5.15 -20.97 12.96
CA LEU A 3 -4.41 -20.66 11.74
C LEU A 3 -4.07 -19.17 11.82
N SER A 4 -2.85 -18.87 12.26
CA SER A 4 -2.24 -17.57 12.04
C SER A 4 -2.10 -17.42 10.53
N LEU A 5 -3.06 -16.74 9.89
CA LEU A 5 -2.88 -16.25 8.54
C LEU A 5 -1.75 -15.23 8.60
N SER A 6 -0.53 -15.71 8.38
CA SER A 6 0.61 -14.86 8.04
C SER A 6 0.16 -14.03 6.84
N ARG A 7 -0.14 -12.75 7.08
CA ARG A 7 -0.62 -11.82 6.05
C ARG A 7 0.51 -11.72 5.04
N SER A 8 0.42 -12.48 3.97
CA SER A 8 1.45 -12.47 2.94
C SER A 8 1.59 -11.03 2.43
N GLY A 9 2.83 -10.58 2.25
CA GLY A 9 3.17 -9.23 1.76
C GLY A 9 2.65 -8.90 0.35
N HIS A 10 1.76 -9.75 -0.19
CA HIS A 10 1.02 -9.60 -1.44
C HIS A 10 -0.28 -8.81 -1.29
N THR A 11 -0.65 -8.42 -0.06
CA THR A 11 -1.85 -7.62 0.21
C THR A 11 -1.47 -6.17 0.47
N SER A 12 -1.73 -5.32 -0.52
CA SER A 12 -1.74 -3.86 -0.30
C SER A 12 -3.06 -3.48 0.39
N PRO A 13 -3.08 -2.38 1.16
CA PRO A 13 -4.30 -1.69 1.56
C PRO A 13 -5.37 -1.56 0.45
N LEU A 14 -4.94 -1.62 -0.81
CA LEU A 14 -5.69 -1.29 -2.02
C LEU A 14 -6.15 -2.51 -2.84
N GLY A 15 -5.83 -3.73 -2.37
CA GLY A 15 -6.21 -4.97 -3.04
C GLY A 15 -5.03 -5.91 -3.31
N LYS A 16 -5.26 -6.91 -4.15
CA LYS A 16 -4.23 -7.87 -4.55
C LYS A 16 -3.21 -7.18 -5.45
N LEU A 17 -1.93 -7.31 -5.10
CA LEU A 17 -0.83 -6.89 -5.96
C LEU A 17 -0.57 -7.97 -7.00
N THR A 18 -1.01 -7.74 -8.25
CA THR A 18 -0.98 -8.75 -9.32
C THR A 18 0.12 -8.55 -10.36
N ALA A 19 0.72 -7.35 -10.43
CA ALA A 19 1.78 -7.03 -11.37
C ALA A 19 3.12 -6.91 -10.65
N GLU A 20 4.18 -7.43 -11.27
CA GLU A 20 5.56 -7.33 -10.78
C GLU A 20 6.32 -6.26 -11.56
N LEU A 21 7.19 -5.50 -10.87
CA LEU A 21 8.14 -4.60 -11.51
C LEU A 21 9.42 -5.37 -11.89
N PRO A 22 10.15 -4.93 -12.94
CA PRO A 22 11.43 -5.52 -13.29
C PRO A 22 12.45 -5.50 -12.15
N LYS A 23 13.40 -6.44 -12.16
CA LYS A 23 14.53 -6.46 -11.22
C LYS A 23 15.58 -5.42 -11.62
N ILE A 24 15.73 -4.38 -10.81
CA ILE A 24 16.67 -3.27 -11.06
C ILE A 24 17.94 -3.45 -10.22
N ARG A 25 19.11 -3.19 -10.82
CA ARG A 25 20.39 -3.09 -10.10
C ARG A 25 20.72 -1.62 -9.87
N VAL A 26 21.13 -1.30 -8.65
CA VAL A 26 21.53 0.06 -8.23
C VAL A 26 22.88 -0.02 -7.50
N PRO A 27 23.64 1.08 -7.41
CA PRO A 27 24.80 1.16 -6.52
C PRO A 27 24.43 0.83 -5.06
N GLU A 28 25.35 0.25 -4.30
CA GLU A 28 25.09 -0.15 -2.90
C GLU A 28 24.70 1.06 -2.04
N ASP A 29 25.37 2.20 -2.20
CA ASP A 29 25.05 3.44 -1.47
C ASP A 29 23.60 3.89 -1.69
N THR A 30 23.07 3.70 -2.90
CA THR A 30 21.67 4.01 -3.23
C THR A 30 20.72 3.07 -2.51
N LYS A 31 21.03 1.77 -2.46
CA LYS A 31 20.26 0.77 -1.72
C LYS A 31 20.27 1.07 -0.23
N ASP A 32 21.42 1.41 0.35
CA ASP A 32 21.54 1.79 1.75
C ASP A 32 20.79 3.08 2.09
N GLY A 33 20.81 4.05 1.17
CA GLY A 33 19.98 5.26 1.26
C GLY A 33 18.50 4.93 1.29
N LEU A 34 18.05 4.04 0.41
CA LEU A 34 16.67 3.60 0.32
C LEU A 34 16.22 2.84 1.58
N ASP A 35 17.05 1.92 2.08
CA ASP A 35 16.77 1.16 3.30
C ASP A 35 16.66 2.08 4.52
N ARG A 36 17.49 3.12 4.60
CA ARG A 36 17.38 4.16 5.63
C ARG A 36 16.09 4.95 5.50
N ALA A 37 15.71 5.37 4.30
CA ALA A 37 14.46 6.10 4.08
C ALA A 37 13.24 5.27 4.47
N ALA A 38 13.20 4.00 4.08
CA ALA A 38 12.13 3.07 4.43
C ALA A 38 12.02 2.89 5.96
N ARG A 39 13.15 2.69 6.65
CA ARG A 39 13.20 2.59 8.12
C ARG A 39 12.68 3.85 8.81
N ASN A 40 13.07 5.03 8.31
CA ASN A 40 12.60 6.31 8.85
C ASN A 40 11.08 6.48 8.67
N ALA A 41 10.52 5.91 7.61
CA ALA A 41 9.08 5.87 7.38
C ALA A 41 8.35 4.74 8.13
N GLY A 42 9.08 3.88 8.87
CA GLY A 42 8.51 2.72 9.55
C GLY A 42 8.02 1.61 8.61
N MET A 43 8.56 1.54 7.39
CA MET A 43 8.15 0.61 6.33
C MET A 43 9.29 -0.35 5.96
N SER A 44 8.95 -1.49 5.37
CA SER A 44 9.95 -2.28 4.64
C SER A 44 10.36 -1.57 3.35
N THR A 45 11.55 -1.86 2.84
CA THR A 45 12.06 -1.28 1.58
C THR A 45 11.11 -1.52 0.40
N SER A 46 10.51 -2.70 0.32
CA SER A 46 9.54 -3.05 -0.72
C SER A 46 8.24 -2.26 -0.61
N GLU A 47 7.74 -2.01 0.60
CA GLU A 47 6.56 -1.18 0.83
C GLU A 47 6.86 0.28 0.48
N TYR A 48 8.00 0.80 0.93
CA TYR A 48 8.40 2.16 0.64
C TYR A 48 8.56 2.42 -0.87
N LEU A 49 9.21 1.50 -1.59
CA LEU A 49 9.31 1.58 -3.06
C LEU A 49 7.95 1.54 -3.75
N ARG A 50 7.03 0.73 -3.23
CA ARG A 50 5.66 0.66 -3.77
C ARG A 50 4.96 2.01 -3.64
N GLU A 51 4.99 2.62 -2.45
CA GLU A 51 4.39 3.94 -2.24
C GLU A 51 5.06 5.01 -3.12
N LEU A 52 6.39 5.00 -3.24
CA LEU A 52 7.10 5.91 -4.12
C LEU A 52 6.65 5.80 -5.58
N VAL A 53 6.55 4.57 -6.11
CA VAL A 53 6.09 4.36 -7.49
C VAL A 53 4.63 4.77 -7.64
N MET A 54 3.76 4.42 -6.70
CA MET A 54 2.35 4.80 -6.75
C MET A 54 2.16 6.31 -6.72
N LEU A 55 2.86 7.01 -5.84
CA LEU A 55 2.84 8.47 -5.75
C LEU A 55 3.35 9.11 -7.04
N HIS A 56 4.43 8.57 -7.62
CA HIS A 56 5.00 9.12 -8.84
C HIS A 56 4.10 8.89 -10.07
N VAL A 57 3.47 7.72 -10.18
CA VAL A 57 2.65 7.35 -11.35
C VAL A 57 1.23 7.93 -11.28
N HIS A 58 0.61 7.93 -10.10
CA HIS A 58 -0.80 8.30 -9.95
C HIS A 58 -1.02 9.65 -9.27
N GLY A 59 0.03 10.24 -8.69
CA GLY A 59 -0.04 11.48 -7.94
C GLY A 59 -0.51 11.28 -6.49
N HIS A 60 -0.15 12.25 -5.65
CA HIS A 60 -0.44 12.24 -4.22
C HIS A 60 -1.93 12.16 -3.91
N GLU A 61 -2.75 13.01 -4.53
CA GLU A 61 -4.19 13.11 -4.24
C GLU A 61 -4.93 11.80 -4.48
N TYR A 62 -4.64 11.14 -5.60
CA TYR A 62 -5.23 9.84 -5.89
C TYR A 62 -4.85 8.81 -4.83
N VAL A 63 -3.57 8.68 -4.52
CA VAL A 63 -3.09 7.71 -3.52
C VAL A 63 -3.68 7.99 -2.14
N ALA A 64 -3.71 9.26 -1.71
CA ALA A 64 -4.31 9.68 -0.45
C ALA A 64 -5.82 9.33 -0.39
N SER A 65 -6.56 9.54 -1.49
CA SER A 65 -7.99 9.20 -1.54
C SER A 65 -8.26 7.71 -1.31
N LEU A 66 -7.36 6.84 -1.78
CA LEU A 66 -7.49 5.41 -1.60
C LEU A 66 -7.29 4.99 -0.13
N TYR A 67 -6.32 5.62 0.56
CA TYR A 67 -6.13 5.42 1.99
C TYR A 67 -7.30 5.95 2.81
N ALA A 68 -7.83 7.13 2.47
CA ALA A 68 -8.99 7.72 3.12
C ALA A 68 -10.22 6.82 2.98
N HIS A 69 -10.47 6.28 1.79
CA HIS A 69 -11.57 5.33 1.56
C HIS A 69 -11.44 4.08 2.43
N ARG A 70 -10.23 3.53 2.57
CA ARG A 70 -9.98 2.38 3.46
C ARG A 70 -10.25 2.70 4.92
N LEU A 71 -9.82 3.88 5.39
CA LEU A 71 -10.09 4.33 6.75
C LEU A 71 -11.60 4.50 6.99
N ALA A 72 -12.33 5.04 6.02
CA ALA A 72 -13.79 5.18 6.11
C ALA A 72 -14.50 3.82 6.22
N LEU A 73 -14.06 2.80 5.46
CA LEU A 73 -14.57 1.44 5.57
C LEU A 73 -14.31 0.84 6.96
N VAL A 74 -13.10 0.99 7.49
CA VAL A 74 -12.73 0.48 8.83
C VAL A 74 -13.47 1.22 9.94
N ALA A 75 -13.68 2.52 9.79
CA ALA A 75 -14.44 3.34 10.73
C ALA A 75 -15.96 3.08 10.70
N GLY A 76 -16.44 2.19 9.81
CA GLY A 76 -17.87 1.88 9.69
C GLY A 76 -18.71 2.96 9.00
N ALA A 77 -18.07 3.99 8.45
CA ALA A 77 -18.74 5.08 7.72
C ALA A 77 -19.18 4.67 6.30
N GLY A 78 -18.94 3.43 5.88
CA GLY A 78 -19.24 2.91 4.55
C GLY A 78 -20.65 2.33 4.34
N LYS A 79 -21.62 2.60 5.23
CA LYS A 79 -23.00 2.10 5.10
C LYS A 79 -24.04 3.21 5.21
N GLU A 80 -24.11 4.12 4.25
CA GLU A 80 -25.33 4.89 3.98
C GLU A 80 -25.49 5.15 2.47
N SER A 81 -26.06 4.18 1.75
CA SER A 81 -27.00 4.37 0.62
C SER A 81 -27.23 3.04 -0.12
N GLY A 82 -27.82 2.07 0.58
CA GLY A 82 -28.44 0.89 -0.02
C GLY A 82 -29.91 0.87 0.35
N GLY A 83 -30.63 1.94 -0.01
CA GLY A 83 -32.04 2.13 0.31
C GLY A 83 -32.79 2.71 -0.88
N GLN A 84 -33.44 1.83 -1.62
CA GLN A 84 -34.61 1.94 -2.51
C GLN A 84 -34.53 0.69 -3.40
N GLY A 85 -35.45 -0.27 -3.38
CA GLY A 85 -36.86 -0.29 -3.05
C GLY A 85 -37.47 -1.32 -4.02
N GLU A 86 -38.39 -2.13 -3.51
CA GLU A 86 -39.32 -3.08 -4.18
C GLU A 86 -39.24 -3.28 -5.71
#